data_AF-A0A0K0E7D7-F1
#
_entry.id   AF-A0A0K0E7D7-F1
#
_cell.length_a   1.000
_cell.length_b   1.000
_cell.length_c   1.000
_cell.angle_alpha   90.00
_cell.angle_beta   90.00
_cell.angle_gamma   90.00
#
_symmetry.space_group_name_H-M   'P 1'
#
loop_
_entity.id
_entity.type
_entity.pdbx_description
1 polymer ?
#
loop_
_entity_poly.entity_id
_entity_poly.type
_entity_poly.pdbx_seq_one_letter_code
_entity_poly.pdbx_strand_id
1 'polypeptide(L)'
;MTNLLLTILVIIFIPIIFIQSKDIRSLVIPIKNEPPYPVSRGTQMSKNNNLICIHGHKSGMKCICKPGFSGEFCQNKMFCLSLNLTSDGFCKECIENYEGDFCDIPICKHGEPNKSEQKCVCNLPYSGEFCNKLNKADVLLYHNNKMRMFGPIGFLILIPMGLMYYFCEKDSKQRKVKRYAKLLEKEEFEVCHKAVKTMLQEK
;
A
#
# COMPACT_ATOMS: atom_id res chain seq x y z
N MET A 1 -15.32 20.94 32.32
CA MET A 1 -14.88 20.89 30.90
C MET A 1 -13.61 20.07 30.69
N THR A 2 -12.65 20.07 31.63
CA THR A 2 -11.38 19.30 31.54
C THR A 2 -11.58 17.80 31.35
N ASN A 3 -12.49 17.17 32.11
CA ASN A 3 -12.69 15.72 32.02
C ASN A 3 -13.26 15.28 30.66
N LEU A 4 -14.18 16.05 30.06
CA LEU A 4 -14.77 15.73 28.76
C LEU A 4 -13.76 15.89 27.61
N LEU A 5 -12.91 16.92 27.68
CA LEU A 5 -11.86 17.14 26.68
C LEU A 5 -10.81 16.03 26.74
N LEU A 6 -10.41 15.62 27.95
CA LEU A 6 -9.45 14.54 28.15
C LEU A 6 -9.99 13.21 27.63
N THR A 7 -11.26 12.88 27.91
CA THR A 7 -11.88 11.65 27.42
C THR A 7 -11.97 11.64 25.89
N ILE A 8 -12.34 12.76 25.25
CA ILE A 8 -12.39 12.86 23.79
C ILE A 8 -10.98 12.69 23.19
N LEU A 9 -9.94 13.30 23.77
CA LEU A 9 -8.56 13.15 23.32
C LEU A 9 -8.09 11.69 23.45
N VAL A 10 -8.35 11.03 24.57
CA VAL A 10 -7.96 9.64 24.79
C VAL A 10 -8.67 8.71 23.80
N ILE A 11 -9.96 8.91 23.56
CA ILE A 11 -10.76 8.09 22.63
C ILE A 11 -10.30 8.27 21.18
N ILE A 12 -9.87 9.47 20.78
CA ILE A 12 -9.43 9.73 19.39
C ILE A 12 -7.96 9.33 19.19
N PHE A 13 -7.06 9.68 20.11
CA PHE A 13 -5.63 9.50 19.92
C PHE A 13 -5.14 8.07 20.14
N ILE A 14 -5.71 7.32 21.09
CA ILE A 14 -5.33 5.92 21.31
C ILE A 14 -5.50 5.07 20.04
N PRO A 15 -6.67 5.04 19.37
CA PRO A 15 -6.82 4.22 18.16
C PRO A 15 -5.91 4.70 17.03
N ILE A 16 -5.68 6.01 16.87
CA ILE A 16 -4.77 6.54 15.85
C ILE A 16 -3.32 6.06 16.11
N ILE A 17 -2.83 6.14 17.36
CA ILE A 17 -1.49 5.66 17.72
C ILE A 17 -1.37 4.14 17.50
N PHE A 18 -2.41 3.37 17.86
CA PHE A 18 -2.43 1.92 17.62
C PHE A 18 -2.43 1.55 16.14
N ILE A 19 -3.08 2.33 15.28
CA ILE A 19 -3.08 2.10 13.83
C ILE A 19 -1.71 2.45 13.22
N GLN A 20 -1.11 3.58 13.61
CA GLN A 20 0.19 4.02 13.07
C GLN A 20 1.37 3.12 13.52
N SER A 21 1.36 2.65 14.76
CA SER A 21 2.47 1.85 15.32
C SER A 21 2.61 0.45 14.69
N LYS A 22 1.51 -0.15 14.22
CA LYS A 22 1.57 -1.43 13.50
C LYS A 22 2.27 -1.31 12.14
N ASP A 23 2.19 -0.16 11.47
CA ASP A 23 2.78 0.04 10.13
C ASP A 23 4.27 0.44 10.19
N ILE A 24 4.74 1.10 11.26
CA ILE A 24 6.14 1.58 11.36
C ILE A 24 7.13 0.44 11.66
N ARG A 25 6.71 -0.66 12.31
CA ARG A 25 7.63 -1.75 12.68
C ARG A 25 8.24 -2.50 11.50
N SER A 26 7.73 -2.33 10.28
CA SER A 26 8.33 -2.91 9.06
C SER A 26 9.38 -2.01 8.39
N LEU A 27 9.79 -0.89 8.99
CA LEU A 27 10.41 0.23 8.27
C LEU A 27 11.95 0.36 8.32
N VAL A 28 12.73 -0.69 8.58
CA VAL A 28 14.20 -0.57 8.61
C VAL A 28 14.86 -1.52 7.60
N ILE A 29 15.14 -1.02 6.40
CA ILE A 29 16.05 -1.69 5.43
C ILE A 29 17.07 -0.67 4.90
N PRO A 30 18.39 -0.97 4.98
CA PRO A 30 19.47 -0.04 4.65
C PRO A 30 19.60 0.24 3.14
N ILE A 31 19.97 1.50 2.83
CA ILE A 31 19.94 2.11 1.50
C ILE A 31 21.35 2.21 0.91
N LYS A 32 21.58 1.56 -0.25
CA LYS A 32 22.64 1.93 -1.22
C LYS A 32 22.04 2.09 -2.64
N ASN A 33 22.71 2.88 -3.48
CA ASN A 33 22.20 3.79 -4.52
C ASN A 33 21.48 3.21 -5.76
N GLU A 34 20.67 4.08 -6.35
CA GLU A 34 19.68 4.01 -7.45
C GLU A 34 20.25 3.74 -8.87
N PRO A 35 19.39 3.34 -9.83
CA PRO A 35 19.31 4.13 -11.08
C PRO A 35 17.86 4.38 -11.59
N PRO A 36 17.64 5.38 -12.47
CA PRO A 36 16.32 5.82 -12.90
C PRO A 36 16.03 5.56 -14.39
N TYR A 37 14.94 4.85 -14.77
CA TYR A 37 14.23 5.00 -16.08
C TYR A 37 12.99 4.05 -16.20
N PRO A 38 12.07 4.25 -17.18
CA PRO A 38 10.66 3.83 -17.09
C PRO A 38 10.27 2.53 -17.82
N VAL A 39 9.08 2.03 -17.46
CA VAL A 39 8.45 0.76 -17.87
C VAL A 39 7.50 0.94 -19.06
N SER A 40 7.74 0.23 -20.16
CA SER A 40 6.79 0.10 -21.27
C SER A 40 5.89 -1.13 -21.09
N ARG A 41 4.56 -0.90 -21.12
CA ARG A 41 3.51 -1.94 -21.14
C ARG A 41 3.06 -2.16 -22.60
N GLY A 42 3.29 -3.36 -23.12
CA GLY A 42 2.69 -3.80 -24.38
C GLY A 42 1.23 -4.22 -24.18
N THR A 43 0.38 -3.88 -25.15
CA THR A 43 -1.05 -4.22 -25.22
C THR A 43 -1.36 -5.26 -26.31
N GLN A 44 -2.63 -5.65 -26.33
CA GLN A 44 -3.23 -6.94 -26.66
C GLN A 44 -3.28 -7.36 -28.14
N MET A 45 -3.23 -8.67 -28.39
CA MET A 45 -3.49 -9.28 -29.70
C MET A 45 -4.92 -9.83 -29.81
N SER A 46 -5.70 -9.08 -30.60
CA SER A 46 -6.77 -9.41 -31.56
C SER A 46 -7.67 -10.65 -31.45
N LYS A 47 -8.96 -10.34 -31.59
CA LYS A 47 -10.17 -11.16 -31.77
C LYS A 47 -10.34 -11.54 -33.25
N ASN A 48 -10.31 -12.84 -33.61
CA ASN A 48 -11.00 -13.34 -34.80
C ASN A 48 -11.30 -14.86 -34.72
N ASN A 49 -12.46 -15.28 -35.23
CA ASN A 49 -13.08 -16.63 -35.11
C ASN A 49 -12.36 -17.78 -35.85
N ASN A 50 -11.08 -17.63 -36.16
CA ASN A 50 -10.27 -18.71 -36.68
C ASN A 50 -9.60 -19.40 -35.49
N LEU A 51 -9.96 -20.65 -35.22
CA LEU A 51 -9.21 -21.50 -34.29
C LEU A 51 -7.77 -21.60 -34.81
N ILE A 52 -6.86 -20.84 -34.21
CA ILE A 52 -5.43 -20.82 -34.52
C ILE A 52 -4.73 -21.73 -33.52
N CYS A 53 -4.05 -22.75 -34.01
CA CYS A 53 -3.20 -23.63 -33.21
C CYS A 53 -1.75 -23.17 -33.37
N ILE A 54 -1.15 -22.56 -32.35
CA ILE A 54 0.16 -21.91 -32.44
C ILE A 54 1.26 -22.95 -32.69
N HIS A 55 1.33 -23.98 -31.83
CA HIS A 55 2.27 -25.09 -31.96
C HIS A 55 1.55 -26.44 -32.15
N GLY A 56 0.53 -26.45 -33.00
CA GLY A 56 -0.29 -27.63 -33.21
C GLY A 56 -0.93 -27.64 -34.60
N HIS A 57 -1.81 -28.61 -34.82
CA HIS A 57 -2.69 -28.62 -35.99
C HIS A 57 -4.14 -28.74 -35.54
N LYS A 58 -5.05 -28.22 -36.37
CA LYS A 58 -6.48 -28.25 -36.10
C LYS A 58 -7.02 -29.65 -36.39
N SER A 59 -7.70 -30.25 -35.41
CA SER A 59 -8.50 -31.46 -35.58
C SER A 59 -9.93 -31.18 -35.15
N GLY A 60 -10.81 -30.95 -36.12
CA GLY A 60 -12.18 -30.50 -35.86
C GLY A 60 -12.23 -29.12 -35.20
N MET A 61 -12.80 -29.04 -34.00
CA MET A 61 -12.92 -27.81 -33.19
C MET A 61 -11.86 -27.68 -32.09
N LYS A 62 -10.86 -28.57 -32.06
CA LYS A 62 -9.79 -28.56 -31.06
C LYS A 62 -8.42 -28.51 -31.73
N CYS A 63 -7.43 -28.00 -31.02
CA CYS A 63 -6.04 -28.10 -31.42
C CYS A 63 -5.40 -29.38 -30.88
N ILE A 64 -4.66 -30.10 -31.73
CA ILE A 64 -3.76 -31.18 -31.30
C ILE A 64 -2.36 -30.57 -31.24
N CYS A 65 -1.77 -30.57 -30.05
CA CYS A 65 -0.48 -29.94 -29.81
C CYS A 65 0.68 -30.83 -30.23
N LYS A 66 1.75 -30.21 -30.72
CA LYS A 66 3.03 -30.89 -30.93
C LYS A 66 3.61 -31.31 -29.56
N PRO A 67 4.44 -32.37 -29.52
CA PRO A 67 5.12 -32.77 -28.28
C PRO A 67 5.84 -31.59 -27.63
N GLY A 68 5.67 -31.43 -26.31
CA GLY A 68 6.26 -30.33 -25.54
C GLY A 68 5.43 -29.04 -25.49
N PHE A 69 4.21 -29.04 -26.05
CA PHE A 69 3.27 -27.92 -25.98
C PHE A 69 1.90 -28.35 -25.44
N SER A 70 1.25 -27.45 -24.71
CA SER A 70 -0.06 -27.65 -24.07
C SER A 70 -0.96 -26.40 -24.24
N GLY A 71 -2.17 -26.45 -23.68
CA GLY A 71 -3.16 -25.37 -23.73
C GLY A 71 -4.14 -25.51 -24.88
N GLU A 72 -5.26 -24.77 -24.80
CA GLU A 72 -6.37 -24.83 -25.76
C GLU A 72 -5.95 -24.55 -27.21
N PHE A 73 -4.98 -23.66 -27.40
CA PHE A 73 -4.44 -23.25 -28.70
C PHE A 73 -2.99 -23.73 -28.90
N CYS A 74 -2.50 -24.65 -28.07
CA CYS A 74 -1.10 -25.10 -28.07
C CYS A 74 -0.10 -23.95 -27.90
N GLN A 75 -0.49 -22.94 -27.13
CA GLN A 75 0.31 -21.74 -26.88
C GLN A 75 1.30 -21.92 -25.74
N ASN A 76 1.01 -22.84 -24.81
CA ASN A 76 1.81 -23.07 -23.62
C ASN A 76 2.95 -24.04 -23.93
N LYS A 77 4.16 -23.75 -23.45
CA LYS A 77 5.29 -24.68 -23.47
C LYS A 77 5.26 -25.55 -22.21
N MET A 78 5.49 -26.84 -22.38
CA MET A 78 5.61 -27.80 -21.28
C MET A 78 7.05 -27.79 -20.73
N PHE A 79 7.19 -27.77 -19.40
CA PHE A 79 8.48 -27.81 -18.71
C PHE A 79 8.66 -29.14 -17.96
N CYS A 80 8.59 -30.26 -18.69
CA CYS A 80 8.86 -31.58 -18.11
C CYS A 80 10.36 -31.78 -17.84
N LEU A 81 10.70 -32.44 -16.74
CA LEU A 81 12.07 -32.86 -16.43
C LEU A 81 12.54 -33.88 -17.49
N SER A 82 13.65 -33.57 -18.17
CA SER A 82 14.25 -34.41 -19.22
C SER A 82 13.31 -34.80 -20.37
N LEU A 83 12.23 -34.04 -20.63
CA LEU A 83 11.21 -34.33 -21.64
C LEU A 83 10.52 -35.72 -21.47
N ASN A 84 10.52 -36.26 -20.25
CA ASN A 84 9.92 -37.56 -19.97
C ASN A 84 8.39 -37.46 -19.88
N LEU A 85 7.70 -38.07 -20.85
CA LEU A 85 6.24 -38.13 -20.90
C LEU A 85 5.71 -39.50 -20.43
N THR A 86 4.53 -39.49 -19.80
CA THR A 86 3.71 -40.67 -19.52
C THR A 86 3.09 -41.17 -20.82
N SER A 87 2.60 -42.43 -20.86
CA SER A 87 1.91 -43.00 -22.02
C SER A 87 0.74 -42.13 -22.52
N ASP A 88 0.10 -41.39 -21.61
CA ASP A 88 -1.03 -40.51 -21.90
C ASP A 88 -0.63 -39.12 -22.40
N GLY A 89 0.68 -38.83 -22.49
CA GLY A 89 1.22 -37.55 -22.97
C GLY A 89 1.43 -36.48 -21.88
N PHE A 90 1.20 -36.80 -20.61
CA PHE A 90 1.50 -35.92 -19.47
C PHE A 90 3.00 -35.91 -19.14
N CYS A 91 3.48 -34.87 -18.47
CA CYS A 91 4.83 -34.90 -17.90
C CYS A 91 4.88 -35.89 -16.73
N LYS A 92 5.92 -36.74 -16.66
CA LYS A 92 6.14 -37.59 -15.47
C LYS A 92 6.57 -36.77 -14.25
N GLU A 93 7.37 -35.74 -14.49
CA GLU A 93 7.93 -34.85 -13.47
C GLU A 93 8.18 -33.47 -14.09
N CYS A 94 8.01 -32.41 -13.29
CA CYS A 94 8.21 -31.02 -13.72
C CYS A 94 9.62 -30.52 -13.39
N ILE A 95 10.10 -29.57 -14.19
CA ILE A 95 11.26 -28.75 -13.83
C ILE A 95 10.89 -27.89 -12.61
N GLU A 96 11.89 -27.52 -11.81
CA GLU A 96 11.70 -26.62 -10.66
C GLU A 96 10.90 -25.36 -11.03
N ASN A 97 9.99 -24.98 -10.12
CA ASN A 97 9.07 -23.84 -10.24
C ASN A 97 7.98 -23.98 -11.32
N TYR A 98 7.72 -25.18 -11.82
CA TYR A 98 6.55 -25.48 -12.67
C TYR A 98 5.73 -26.63 -12.08
N GLU A 99 4.42 -26.60 -12.31
CA GLU A 99 3.47 -27.59 -11.82
C GLU A 99 2.34 -27.87 -12.83
N GLY A 100 1.48 -28.83 -12.48
CA GLY A 100 0.38 -29.32 -13.31
C GLY A 100 0.75 -30.54 -14.16
N ASP A 101 -0.26 -31.22 -14.71
CA ASP A 101 -0.08 -32.47 -15.46
C ASP A 101 0.81 -32.29 -16.71
N PHE A 102 0.86 -31.08 -17.26
CA PHE A 102 1.69 -30.71 -18.41
C PHE A 102 2.89 -29.83 -18.02
N CYS A 103 3.12 -29.61 -16.71
CA CYS A 103 4.17 -28.73 -16.19
C CYS A 103 4.20 -27.36 -16.88
N ASP A 104 3.02 -26.79 -17.13
CA ASP A 104 2.84 -25.57 -17.90
C ASP A 104 2.34 -24.39 -17.03
N ILE A 105 2.14 -24.64 -15.74
CA ILE A 105 1.75 -23.63 -14.75
C ILE A 105 3.00 -23.24 -13.94
N PRO A 106 3.42 -21.97 -13.95
CA PRO A 106 4.52 -21.52 -13.10
C PRO A 106 4.08 -21.44 -11.64
N ILE A 107 4.93 -21.91 -10.72
CA ILE A 107 4.71 -21.81 -9.27
C ILE A 107 5.09 -20.40 -8.81
N CYS A 108 4.11 -19.60 -8.41
CA CYS A 108 4.29 -18.22 -7.98
C CYS A 108 4.36 -18.13 -6.45
N LYS A 109 5.50 -17.74 -5.86
CA LYS A 109 5.65 -17.70 -4.38
C LYS A 109 4.77 -16.65 -3.71
N HIS A 110 4.77 -15.43 -4.26
CA HIS A 110 4.01 -14.30 -3.75
C HIS A 110 3.20 -13.66 -4.89
N GLY A 111 2.37 -14.46 -5.55
CA GLY A 111 1.60 -14.02 -6.70
C GLY A 111 0.69 -15.13 -7.21
N GLU A 112 0.03 -14.87 -8.34
CA GLU A 112 -0.86 -15.82 -8.99
C GLU A 112 -0.40 -16.11 -10.43
N PRO A 113 -0.53 -17.35 -10.92
CA PRO A 113 -0.17 -17.69 -12.29
C PRO A 113 -1.20 -17.13 -13.29
N ASN A 114 -0.72 -16.41 -14.30
CA ASN A 114 -1.54 -15.99 -15.43
C ASN A 114 -1.62 -17.14 -16.45
N LYS A 115 -2.81 -17.74 -16.57
CA LYS A 115 -3.09 -18.87 -17.48
C LYS A 115 -2.81 -18.56 -18.96
N SER A 116 -2.87 -17.29 -19.38
CA SER A 116 -2.72 -16.91 -20.79
C SER A 116 -1.27 -16.70 -21.22
N GLU A 117 -0.40 -16.31 -20.29
CA GLU A 117 1.00 -15.93 -20.60
C GLU A 117 2.06 -16.86 -19.99
N GLN A 118 1.64 -17.88 -19.21
CA GLN A 118 2.55 -18.72 -18.42
C GLN A 118 3.55 -17.92 -17.58
N LYS A 119 3.08 -16.82 -16.99
CA LYS A 119 3.88 -15.92 -16.15
C LYS A 119 3.18 -15.69 -14.82
N CYS A 120 3.97 -15.44 -13.78
CA CYS A 120 3.42 -15.02 -12.50
C CYS A 120 3.05 -13.53 -12.51
N VAL A 121 1.86 -13.22 -12.00
CA VAL A 121 1.46 -11.87 -11.61
C VAL A 121 1.84 -11.70 -10.14
N CYS A 122 2.86 -10.89 -9.87
CA CYS A 122 3.38 -10.74 -8.52
C CYS A 122 2.57 -9.73 -7.69
N ASN A 123 2.34 -10.09 -6.42
CA ASN A 123 1.85 -9.16 -5.43
C ASN A 123 2.94 -8.14 -5.13
N LEU A 124 2.62 -6.85 -5.09
CA LEU A 124 3.60 -5.85 -4.65
C LEU A 124 3.93 -6.07 -3.16
N PRO A 125 5.20 -5.90 -2.74
CA PRO A 125 6.35 -5.39 -3.50
C PRO A 125 7.24 -6.47 -4.14
N TYR A 126 6.76 -7.70 -4.27
CA TYR A 126 7.54 -8.81 -4.84
C TYR A 126 7.64 -8.69 -6.37
N SER A 127 8.77 -9.15 -6.91
CA SER A 127 9.05 -9.15 -8.34
C SER A 127 9.88 -10.38 -8.75
N GLY A 128 10.25 -10.44 -10.03
CA GLY A 128 10.91 -11.59 -10.65
C GLY A 128 9.92 -12.56 -11.30
N GLU A 129 10.45 -13.54 -12.03
CA GLU A 129 9.68 -14.50 -12.83
C GLU A 129 8.70 -15.36 -12.00
N PHE A 130 9.10 -15.71 -10.77
CA PHE A 130 8.32 -16.51 -9.83
C PHE A 130 7.93 -15.75 -8.55
N CYS A 131 7.98 -14.41 -8.59
CA CYS A 131 7.64 -13.54 -7.45
C CYS A 131 8.41 -13.83 -6.15
N ASN A 132 9.68 -14.20 -6.29
CA ASN A 132 10.57 -14.54 -5.19
C ASN A 132 11.62 -13.46 -4.90
N LYS A 133 11.76 -12.45 -5.76
CA LYS A 133 12.72 -11.36 -5.58
C LYS A 133 12.02 -10.18 -4.90
N LEU A 134 12.74 -9.49 -4.02
CA LEU A 134 12.37 -8.15 -3.59
C LEU A 134 13.43 -7.20 -4.10
N ASN A 135 13.08 -6.38 -5.07
CA ASN A 135 13.93 -5.28 -5.45
C ASN A 135 13.66 -4.10 -4.52
N LYS A 136 14.74 -3.46 -4.09
CA LYS A 136 14.66 -2.27 -3.25
C LYS A 136 13.84 -1.16 -3.89
N ALA A 137 13.93 -0.97 -5.20
CA ALA A 137 13.15 0.04 -5.94
C ALA A 137 11.65 -0.23 -5.84
N ASP A 138 11.22 -1.49 -6.05
CA ASP A 138 9.81 -1.89 -5.97
C ASP A 138 9.27 -1.73 -4.55
N VAL A 139 10.05 -2.11 -3.54
CA VAL A 139 9.72 -1.96 -2.12
C VAL A 139 9.60 -0.49 -1.74
N LEU A 140 10.55 0.35 -2.14
CA LEU A 140 10.50 1.79 -1.88
C LEU A 140 9.34 2.45 -2.61
N LEU A 141 9.09 2.10 -3.87
CA LEU A 141 7.95 2.61 -4.64
C LEU A 141 6.63 2.25 -3.94
N TYR A 142 6.48 0.99 -3.53
CA TYR A 142 5.30 0.52 -2.80
C TYR A 142 5.09 1.28 -1.50
N HIS A 143 6.11 1.40 -0.64
CA HIS A 143 6.00 2.11 0.63
C HIS A 143 5.83 3.62 0.44
N ASN A 144 6.51 4.26 -0.52
CA ASN A 144 6.31 5.67 -0.82
C ASN A 144 4.89 5.93 -1.32
N ASN A 145 4.34 5.06 -2.17
CA ASN A 145 2.96 5.19 -2.62
C ASN A 145 1.96 5.00 -1.46
N LYS A 146 2.21 4.02 -0.58
CA LYS A 146 1.40 3.80 0.63
C LYS A 146 1.49 5.00 1.60
N MET A 147 2.69 5.55 1.81
CA MET A 147 2.89 6.75 2.63
C MET A 147 2.29 8.00 2.00
N ARG A 148 2.28 8.15 0.66
CA ARG A 148 1.55 9.24 -0.02
C ARG A 148 0.05 9.17 0.27
N MET A 149 -0.52 7.96 0.34
CA MET A 149 -1.92 7.78 0.73
C MET A 149 -2.17 8.21 2.18
N PHE A 150 -1.23 7.98 3.10
CA PHE A 150 -1.33 8.40 4.49
C PHE A 150 -0.85 9.83 4.79
N GLY A 151 -0.13 10.48 3.88
CA GLY A 151 0.33 11.87 4.00
C GLY A 151 -0.71 12.87 4.53
N PRO A 152 -1.97 12.89 4.04
CA PRO A 152 -3.00 13.79 4.57
C PRO A 152 -3.35 13.54 6.05
N ILE A 153 -3.09 12.34 6.60
CA ILE A 153 -3.32 12.04 8.03
C ILE A 153 -2.36 12.85 8.92
N GLY A 154 -1.16 13.19 8.44
CA GLY A 154 -0.25 14.07 9.17
C GLY A 154 -0.87 15.45 9.46
N PHE A 155 -1.61 16.01 8.51
CA PHE A 155 -2.36 17.26 8.71
C PHE A 155 -3.48 17.12 9.74
N LEU A 156 -4.09 15.94 9.84
CA LEU A 156 -5.12 15.67 10.85
C LEU A 156 -4.57 15.72 12.27
N ILE A 157 -3.27 15.48 12.50
CA ILE A 157 -2.63 15.61 13.82
C ILE A 157 -2.40 17.09 14.19
N LEU A 158 -2.13 17.95 13.20
CA LEU A 158 -1.93 19.38 13.42
C LEU A 158 -3.22 20.10 13.85
N ILE A 159 -4.38 19.63 13.39
CA ILE A 159 -5.68 20.26 13.71
C ILE A 159 -5.99 20.23 15.22
N PRO A 160 -5.95 19.07 15.93
CA PRO A 160 -6.13 19.02 17.38
C PRO A 160 -5.06 19.82 18.13
N MET A 161 -3.81 19.81 17.68
CA MET A 161 -2.76 20.63 18.31
C MET A 161 -3.09 22.13 18.20
N GLY A 162 -3.52 22.59 17.02
CA GLY A 162 -3.97 23.96 16.81
C GLY A 162 -5.17 24.34 17.66
N LEU A 163 -6.17 23.44 17.78
CA LEU A 163 -7.33 23.64 18.65
C LEU A 163 -6.94 23.72 20.12
N MET A 164 -6.09 22.81 20.60
CA MET A 164 -5.58 22.82 21.97
C MET A 164 -4.80 24.10 22.27
N TYR A 165 -3.92 24.52 21.36
CA TYR A 165 -3.20 25.78 21.47
C TYR A 165 -4.17 26.98 21.57
N TYR A 166 -5.17 27.04 20.69
CA TYR A 166 -6.19 28.10 20.70
C TYR A 166 -6.98 28.16 22.02
N PHE A 167 -7.42 27.03 22.55
CA PHE A 167 -8.13 26.98 23.83
C PHE A 167 -7.22 27.37 25.01
N CYS A 168 -5.97 26.90 25.02
CA CYS A 168 -4.98 27.28 26.03
C CYS A 168 -4.70 28.80 26.02
N GLU A 169 -4.57 29.41 24.85
CA GLU A 169 -4.37 30.86 24.72
C GLU A 169 -5.57 31.64 25.25
N LYS A 170 -6.80 31.21 24.90
CA LYS A 170 -8.04 31.82 25.37
C LYS A 170 -8.16 31.78 26.91
N ASP A 171 -7.87 30.64 27.52
CA ASP A 171 -7.92 30.48 28.98
C ASP A 171 -6.80 31.24 29.69
N SER A 172 -5.61 31.31 29.08
CA SER A 172 -4.49 32.12 29.56
C SER A 172 -4.86 33.61 29.61
N LYS A 173 -5.45 34.15 28.54
CA LYS A 173 -5.92 35.54 28.48
C LYS A 173 -7.00 35.82 29.54
N GLN A 174 -7.95 34.90 29.73
CA GLN A 174 -8.96 35.05 30.78
C GLN A 174 -8.36 35.08 32.18
N ARG A 175 -7.36 34.24 32.48
CA ARG A 175 -6.66 34.25 33.78
C ARG A 175 -5.87 35.53 34.00
N LYS A 176 -5.23 36.07 32.96
CA LYS A 176 -4.54 37.37 33.04
C LYS A 176 -5.52 38.48 33.43
N VAL A 177 -6.64 38.61 32.71
CA VAL A 177 -7.67 39.63 33.01
C VAL A 177 -8.19 39.49 34.45
N LYS A 178 -8.48 38.27 34.91
CA LYS A 178 -8.93 38.03 36.30
C LYS A 178 -7.91 38.45 37.36
N ARG A 179 -6.60 38.28 37.10
CA ARG A 179 -5.54 38.72 38.04
C ARG A 179 -5.47 40.24 38.12
N TYR A 180 -5.49 40.92 36.98
CA TYR A 180 -5.47 42.39 36.94
C TYR A 180 -6.72 43.01 37.57
N ALA A 181 -7.90 42.43 37.34
CA ALA A 181 -9.13 42.92 37.97
C ALA A 181 -9.07 42.85 39.51
N LYS A 182 -8.58 41.74 40.08
CA LYS A 182 -8.39 41.61 41.54
C LYS A 182 -7.38 42.57 42.14
N LEU A 183 -6.33 42.93 41.38
CA LEU A 183 -5.36 43.94 41.83
C LEU A 183 -6.03 45.32 41.91
N LEU A 184 -6.81 45.68 40.91
CA LEU A 184 -7.50 46.97 40.86
C LEU A 184 -8.66 47.07 41.88
N GLU A 185 -9.39 45.98 42.14
CA GLU A 185 -10.45 45.94 43.18
C GLU A 185 -9.88 46.18 44.59
N LYS A 186 -8.63 45.75 44.84
CA LYS A 186 -7.96 45.99 46.13
C LYS A 186 -7.59 47.46 46.31
N GLU A 187 -7.41 48.20 45.22
CA GLU A 187 -7.07 49.62 45.21
C GLU A 187 -8.35 50.48 45.18
N GLU A 188 -9.39 50.20 45.97
CA GLU A 188 -10.63 51.01 46.11
C GLU A 188 -11.38 51.46 44.82
N PHE A 189 -10.98 51.03 43.62
CA PHE A 189 -11.62 51.38 42.37
C PHE A 189 -12.69 50.35 42.00
N GLU A 190 -13.87 50.81 41.58
CA GLU A 190 -14.91 49.96 40.99
C GLU A 190 -14.45 49.48 39.60
N VAL A 191 -14.08 48.20 39.46
CA VAL A 191 -13.43 47.68 38.24
C VAL A 191 -14.43 47.11 37.25
N CYS A 192 -14.54 47.72 36.06
CA CYS A 192 -15.21 47.10 34.92
C CYS A 192 -14.27 46.11 34.20
N HIS A 193 -14.55 44.81 34.27
CA HIS A 193 -13.77 43.77 33.58
C HIS A 193 -13.58 44.00 32.07
N LYS A 194 -14.56 44.64 31.41
CA LYS A 194 -14.50 44.94 29.97
C LYS A 194 -13.40 45.98 29.66
N ALA A 195 -13.26 47.00 30.51
CA ALA A 195 -12.23 48.02 30.38
C ALA A 195 -10.82 47.46 30.61
N VAL A 196 -10.64 46.57 31.59
CA VAL A 196 -9.35 45.88 31.83
C VAL A 196 -8.94 45.05 30.61
N LYS A 197 -9.91 44.38 29.97
CA LYS A 197 -9.65 43.57 28.78
C LYS A 197 -9.22 44.44 27.59
N THR A 198 -9.86 45.58 27.34
CA THR A 198 -9.48 46.49 26.23
C THR A 198 -8.09 47.08 26.45
N MET A 199 -7.77 47.55 27.67
CA MET A 199 -6.45 48.08 28.01
C MET A 199 -5.33 47.06 27.81
N LEU A 200 -5.58 45.78 28.13
CA LEU A 200 -4.60 44.71 27.91
C LEU A 200 -4.44 44.29 26.44
N GLN A 201 -5.35 44.69 25.54
CA GLN A 201 -5.25 44.42 24.11
C GLN A 201 -4.56 45.56 23.33
N GLU A 202 -4.49 46.77 23.89
CA GLU A 202 -3.84 47.93 23.26
C GLU A 202 -2.31 47.96 23.42
N LYS A 203 -1.73 47.04 24.20
CA LYS A 203 -0.28 46.91 24.41
C LYS A 203 0.32 45.76 23.60
#